data_AF-A0A9E4LDW3-F1
#
_entry.id   AF-A0A9E4LDW3-F1
#
_cell.length_a   1.000
_cell.length_b   1.000
_cell.length_c   1.000
_cell.angle_alpha   90.00
_cell.angle_beta   90.00
_cell.angle_gamma   90.00
#
_symmetry.space_group_name_H-M   'P 1'
#
loop_
_entity.id
_entity.type
_entity.pdbx_description
1 polymer ?
#
loop_
_entity_poly.entity_id
_entity_poly.type
_entity_poly.pdbx_seq_one_letter_code
_entity_poly.pdbx_strand_id
1 'polypeptide(L)'
;MELDYTWWTFFIRWLHVLSGFMWIGLLWYFNFVQTPSMPKIPDEQKPAVSKVIAPAALFWFRWAALSTIVFGLILAYMQGYLGPALGLGLMDNDAKHASIGFGMWMGLIMAFNVWFIIWPNQKKALGIVEVSDEERPKAARLAGVTSRVNTMLSIPMLYAMVSAQNLY
;
A
#
# COMPACT_ATOMS: atom_id res chain seq x y z
N MET A 1 23.10 18.22 -19.61
CA MET A 1 22.45 18.15 -18.28
C MET A 1 23.08 16.97 -17.59
N GLU A 2 23.85 17.20 -16.52
CA GLU A 2 24.47 16.11 -15.76
C GLU A 2 23.45 15.52 -14.79
N LEU A 3 23.41 14.18 -14.71
CA LEU A 3 22.52 13.46 -13.79
C LEU A 3 23.25 13.29 -12.44
N ASP A 4 23.22 14.35 -11.64
CA ASP A 4 23.89 14.40 -10.34
C ASP A 4 23.07 13.75 -9.21
N TYR A 5 23.62 13.77 -7.99
CA TYR A 5 22.96 13.19 -6.82
C TYR A 5 21.59 13.82 -6.53
N THR A 6 21.47 15.12 -6.76
CA THR A 6 20.23 15.88 -6.57
C THR A 6 19.16 15.40 -7.53
N TRP A 7 19.50 15.20 -8.79
CA TRP A 7 18.61 14.66 -9.81
C TRP A 7 18.13 13.25 -9.44
N TRP A 8 19.03 12.34 -9.03
CA TRP A 8 18.64 10.98 -8.64
C TRP A 8 17.74 10.97 -7.40
N THR A 9 18.03 11.83 -6.43
CA THR A 9 17.21 11.99 -5.23
C THR A 9 15.78 12.42 -5.60
N PHE A 10 15.65 13.39 -6.50
CA PHE A 10 14.36 13.81 -7.04
C PHE A 10 13.66 12.69 -7.80
N PHE A 11 14.37 11.99 -8.69
CA PHE A 11 13.82 10.92 -9.50
C PHE A 11 13.28 9.76 -8.65
N ILE A 12 14.03 9.33 -7.63
CA ILE A 12 13.57 8.30 -6.69
C ILE A 12 12.36 8.78 -5.88
N ARG A 13 12.33 10.05 -5.46
CA ARG A 13 11.14 10.62 -4.80
C ARG A 13 9.93 10.61 -5.73
N TRP A 14 10.11 10.97 -6.99
CA TRP A 14 9.05 10.93 -7.99
C TRP A 14 8.50 9.51 -8.18
N LEU A 15 9.38 8.50 -8.27
CA LEU A 15 8.99 7.09 -8.33
C LEU A 15 8.24 6.64 -7.07
N HIS A 16 8.72 7.01 -5.88
CA HIS A 16 8.04 6.71 -4.61
C HIS A 16 6.61 7.27 -4.59
N VAL A 17 6.44 8.54 -4.97
CA VAL A 17 5.11 9.20 -4.98
C VAL A 17 4.20 8.57 -6.03
N LEU A 18 4.70 8.31 -7.25
CA LEU A 18 3.93 7.69 -8.32
C LEU A 18 3.42 6.30 -7.91
N SER A 19 4.29 5.47 -7.33
CA SER A 19 3.92 4.17 -6.79
C SER A 19 2.92 4.30 -5.63
N GLY A 20 3.11 5.28 -4.74
CA GLY A 20 2.22 5.53 -3.62
C GLY A 20 0.81 5.90 -4.06
N PHE A 21 0.68 6.74 -5.09
CA PHE A 21 -0.59 7.09 -5.70
C PHE A 21 -1.32 5.84 -6.24
N MET A 22 -0.61 5.01 -7.00
CA MET A 22 -1.18 3.76 -7.52
C MET A 22 -1.60 2.82 -6.38
N TRP A 23 -0.77 2.67 -5.34
CA TRP A 23 -1.04 1.77 -4.23
C TRP A 23 -2.26 2.19 -3.41
N ILE A 24 -2.24 3.42 -2.86
CA ILE A 24 -3.30 3.90 -1.99
C ILE A 24 -4.57 4.19 -2.78
N GLY A 25 -4.45 4.66 -4.03
CA GLY A 25 -5.58 4.83 -4.94
C GLY A 25 -6.33 3.52 -5.18
N LEU A 26 -5.62 2.42 -5.48
CA LEU A 26 -6.24 1.11 -5.64
C LEU A 26 -6.82 0.55 -4.32
N LEU A 27 -6.12 0.76 -3.20
CA LEU A 27 -6.64 0.39 -1.87
C LEU A 27 -8.01 1.03 -1.60
N TRP A 28 -8.11 2.33 -1.84
CA TRP A 28 -9.33 3.11 -1.63
C TRP A 28 -10.40 2.75 -2.67
N TYR A 29 -10.01 2.53 -3.93
CA TYR A 29 -10.92 2.01 -4.95
C TYR A 29 -11.55 0.68 -4.50
N PHE A 30 -10.77 -0.28 -3.98
CA PHE A 30 -11.33 -1.55 -3.53
C PHE A 30 -12.32 -1.41 -2.38
N ASN A 31 -12.02 -0.54 -1.40
CA ASN A 31 -12.78 -0.44 -0.16
C ASN A 31 -13.97 0.52 -0.25
N PHE A 32 -13.86 1.62 -1.00
CA PHE A 32 -14.90 2.63 -1.14
C PHE A 32 -15.75 2.46 -2.41
N VAL A 33 -15.20 1.89 -3.48
CA VAL A 33 -15.89 1.83 -4.78
C VAL A 33 -16.25 0.39 -5.16
N GLN A 34 -15.26 -0.48 -5.40
CA GLN A 34 -15.51 -1.81 -5.96
C GLN A 34 -16.34 -2.68 -5.02
N THR A 35 -15.86 -2.93 -3.79
CA THR A 35 -16.52 -3.86 -2.86
C THR A 35 -17.96 -3.43 -2.52
N PRO A 36 -18.24 -2.15 -2.19
CA PRO A 36 -19.60 -1.70 -1.92
C PRO A 36 -20.52 -1.71 -3.15
N SER A 37 -19.96 -1.70 -4.37
CA SER A 37 -20.73 -1.73 -5.61
C SER A 37 -21.05 -3.15 -6.09
N MET A 38 -20.27 -4.16 -5.71
CA MET A 38 -20.48 -5.55 -6.14
C MET A 38 -21.90 -6.09 -5.90
N PRO A 39 -22.59 -5.82 -4.76
CA PRO A 39 -23.96 -6.28 -4.55
C PRO A 39 -24.99 -5.65 -5.50
N LYS A 40 -24.67 -4.50 -6.10
CA LYS A 40 -25.56 -3.75 -7.01
C LYS A 40 -25.49 -4.24 -8.46
N ILE A 41 -24.53 -5.11 -8.78
CA ILE A 41 -24.30 -5.64 -10.12
C ILE A 41 -25.08 -6.95 -10.28
N PRO A 42 -25.83 -7.17 -11.38
CA PRO A 42 -26.47 -8.45 -11.68
C PRO A 42 -25.48 -9.61 -11.64
N ASP A 43 -25.88 -10.78 -11.14
CA ASP A 43 -24.98 -11.92 -10.92
C ASP A 43 -24.26 -12.37 -12.19
N GLU A 44 -24.94 -12.30 -13.33
CA GLU A 44 -24.42 -12.62 -14.67
C GLU A 44 -23.24 -11.72 -15.08
N GLN A 45 -23.18 -10.49 -14.57
CA GLN A 45 -22.16 -9.50 -14.92
C GLN A 45 -20.99 -9.46 -13.92
N LYS A 46 -21.16 -10.00 -12.70
CA LYS A 46 -20.10 -10.04 -11.68
C LYS A 46 -18.78 -10.68 -12.15
N PRO A 47 -18.78 -11.74 -13.00
CA PRO A 47 -17.55 -12.33 -13.53
C PRO A 47 -16.67 -11.35 -14.30
N ALA A 48 -17.22 -10.33 -14.96
CA ALA A 48 -16.42 -9.33 -15.66
C ALA A 48 -15.52 -8.56 -14.68
N VAL A 49 -16.04 -8.24 -13.49
CA VAL A 49 -15.24 -7.59 -12.44
C VAL A 49 -14.31 -8.60 -11.77
N SER A 50 -14.84 -9.73 -11.30
CA SER A 50 -14.07 -10.66 -10.47
C SER A 50 -13.01 -11.47 -11.22
N LYS A 51 -13.19 -11.74 -12.52
CA LYS A 51 -12.25 -12.52 -13.34
C LYS A 51 -11.35 -11.68 -14.24
N VAL A 52 -11.69 -10.41 -14.52
CA VAL A 52 -10.90 -9.56 -15.44
C VAL A 52 -10.32 -8.35 -14.72
N ILE A 53 -11.18 -7.50 -14.14
CA ILE A 53 -10.74 -6.22 -13.55
C ILE A 53 -10.00 -6.45 -12.22
N ALA A 54 -10.57 -7.21 -11.30
CA ALA A 54 -10.03 -7.40 -9.97
C ALA A 54 -8.63 -8.06 -9.97
N PRO A 55 -8.35 -9.11 -10.78
CA PRO A 55 -7.00 -9.67 -10.87
C PRO A 55 -5.95 -8.68 -11.37
N ALA A 56 -6.29 -7.87 -12.39
CA ALA A 56 -5.39 -6.83 -12.91
C ALA A 56 -5.16 -5.72 -11.87
N ALA A 57 -6.21 -5.25 -11.22
CA ALA A 57 -6.09 -4.26 -10.14
C ALA A 57 -5.25 -4.80 -8.97
N LEU A 58 -5.43 -6.06 -8.58
CA LEU A 58 -4.64 -6.69 -7.52
C LEU A 58 -3.17 -6.92 -7.90
N PHE A 59 -2.86 -7.08 -9.19
CA PHE A 59 -1.49 -7.08 -9.69
C PHE A 59 -0.83 -5.73 -9.46
N TRP A 60 -1.46 -4.65 -9.92
CA TRP A 60 -0.91 -3.30 -9.74
C TRP A 60 -0.82 -2.92 -8.27
N PHE A 61 -1.85 -3.25 -7.49
CA PHE A 61 -1.89 -2.97 -6.05
C PHE A 61 -0.69 -3.56 -5.29
N ARG A 62 -0.36 -4.84 -5.51
CA ARG A 62 0.75 -5.49 -4.76
C ARG A 62 2.12 -4.96 -5.17
N TRP A 63 2.33 -4.71 -6.46
CA TRP A 63 3.61 -4.21 -6.95
C TRP A 63 3.78 -2.72 -6.69
N ALA A 64 2.70 -1.94 -6.70
CA ALA A 64 2.70 -0.55 -6.24
C ALA A 64 3.05 -0.48 -4.74
N ALA A 65 2.51 -1.38 -3.90
CA ALA A 65 2.87 -1.48 -2.49
C ALA A 65 4.38 -1.73 -2.30
N LEU A 66 4.92 -2.75 -2.98
CA LEU A 66 6.34 -3.08 -2.88
C LEU A 66 7.22 -1.92 -3.37
N SER A 67 6.94 -1.39 -4.56
CA SER A 67 7.74 -0.31 -5.14
C SER A 67 7.70 0.97 -4.32
N THR A 68 6.56 1.34 -3.74
CA THR A 68 6.46 2.47 -2.81
C THR A 68 7.41 2.30 -1.64
N ILE A 69 7.43 1.12 -1.00
CA ILE A 69 8.33 0.84 0.12
C ILE A 69 9.80 0.88 -0.33
N VAL A 70 10.14 0.19 -1.42
CA VAL A 70 11.52 0.13 -1.92
C VAL A 70 12.05 1.53 -2.24
N PHE A 71 11.33 2.32 -3.02
CA PHE A 71 11.76 3.68 -3.34
C PHE A 71 11.73 4.60 -2.13
N GLY A 72 10.82 4.41 -1.18
CA GLY A 72 10.77 5.18 0.06
C GLY A 72 11.96 4.93 0.98
N LEU A 73 12.38 3.67 1.12
CA LEU A 73 13.56 3.30 1.90
C LEU A 73 14.85 3.78 1.24
N ILE A 74 14.96 3.67 -0.09
CA ILE A 74 16.09 4.23 -0.86
C ILE A 74 16.13 5.75 -0.68
N LEU A 75 14.99 6.43 -0.81
CA LEU A 75 14.91 7.88 -0.62
C LEU A 75 15.37 8.29 0.79
N ALA A 76 14.87 7.60 1.83
CA ALA A 76 15.24 7.88 3.20
C ALA A 76 16.74 7.64 3.48
N TYR A 77 17.31 6.61 2.84
CA TYR A 77 18.75 6.34 2.89
C TYR A 77 19.55 7.46 2.21
N MET A 78 19.17 7.85 0.99
CA MET A 78 19.83 8.94 0.25
C MET A 78 19.72 10.29 0.99
N GLN A 79 18.67 10.50 1.75
CA GLN A 79 18.47 11.72 2.53
C GLN A 79 19.09 11.65 3.93
N GLY A 80 19.72 10.52 4.30
CA GLY A 80 20.41 10.36 5.58
C GLY A 80 19.52 10.19 6.80
N TYR A 81 18.19 10.12 6.65
CA TYR A 81 17.25 10.03 7.77
C TYR A 81 16.66 8.63 8.00
N LEU A 82 17.07 7.60 7.23
CA LEU A 82 16.50 6.25 7.36
C LEU A 82 16.58 5.70 8.80
N GLY A 83 17.76 5.79 9.43
CA GLY A 83 17.95 5.36 10.82
C GLY A 83 17.04 6.11 11.78
N PRO A 84 17.14 7.45 11.87
CA PRO A 84 16.27 8.27 12.70
C PRO A 84 14.77 8.04 12.47
N ALA A 85 14.31 7.91 11.23
CA ALA A 85 12.91 7.66 10.92
C ALA A 85 12.45 6.28 11.41
N LEU A 86 13.22 5.22 11.18
CA LEU A 86 12.89 3.90 11.71
C LEU A 86 12.94 3.87 13.25
N GLY A 87 13.84 4.66 13.84
CA GLY A 87 13.90 4.93 15.27
C GLY A 87 12.85 5.91 15.81
N LEU A 88 11.86 6.30 14.99
CA LEU A 88 10.78 7.22 15.36
C LEU A 88 11.27 8.57 15.92
N GLY A 89 12.38 9.09 15.41
CA GLY A 89 13.01 10.34 15.87
C GLY A 89 13.67 10.24 17.24
N LEU A 90 13.70 9.06 17.87
CA LEU A 90 14.33 8.88 19.19
C LEU A 90 15.87 8.89 19.13
N MET A 91 16.44 8.76 17.94
CA MET A 91 17.91 8.76 17.73
C MET A 91 18.50 10.18 17.71
N ASP A 92 17.70 11.19 17.39
CA ASP A 92 18.14 12.57 17.23
C ASP A 92 17.17 13.61 17.84
N ASN A 93 16.07 13.16 18.44
CA ASN A 93 14.99 13.98 19.00
C ASN A 93 14.36 14.94 17.98
N ASP A 94 14.29 14.55 16.70
CA ASP A 94 13.69 15.34 15.64
C ASP A 94 12.21 14.95 15.37
N ALA A 95 11.30 15.91 15.54
CA ALA A 95 9.85 15.72 15.33
C ALA A 95 9.47 15.40 13.88
N LYS A 96 10.25 15.85 12.89
CA LYS A 96 10.08 15.50 11.48
C LYS A 96 10.43 14.03 11.25
N HIS A 97 11.52 13.55 11.84
CA HIS A 97 11.90 12.14 11.76
C HIS A 97 10.93 11.23 12.50
N ALA A 98 10.38 11.68 13.63
CA ALA A 98 9.27 10.99 14.30
C ALA A 98 8.02 10.91 13.40
N SER A 99 7.62 12.01 12.78
CA SER A 99 6.42 12.08 11.92
C SER A 99 6.56 11.20 10.67
N ILE A 100 7.66 11.32 9.93
CA ILE A 100 7.89 10.49 8.73
C ILE A 100 8.07 9.02 9.12
N GLY A 101 8.71 8.74 10.25
CA GLY A 101 8.89 7.40 10.80
C GLY A 101 7.57 6.70 11.14
N PHE A 102 6.65 7.43 11.76
CA PHE A 102 5.31 6.92 12.06
C PHE A 102 4.55 6.53 10.79
N GLY A 103 4.59 7.38 9.77
CA GLY A 103 4.05 7.06 8.44
C GLY A 103 4.74 5.84 7.80
N MET A 104 6.07 5.78 7.87
CA MET A 104 6.87 4.69 7.30
C MET A 104 6.50 3.33 7.91
N TRP A 105 6.36 3.24 9.23
CA TRP A 105 5.98 2.00 9.91
C TRP A 105 4.58 1.52 9.53
N MET A 106 3.60 2.42 9.45
CA MET A 106 2.27 2.06 8.96
C MET A 106 2.33 1.55 7.51
N GLY A 107 3.10 2.21 6.65
CA GLY A 107 3.36 1.76 5.28
C GLY A 107 3.97 0.35 5.26
N LEU A 108 5.01 0.08 6.05
CA LEU A 108 5.66 -1.24 6.12
C LEU A 108 4.68 -2.34 6.57
N ILE A 109 3.91 -2.09 7.62
CA ILE A 109 2.87 -3.01 8.12
C ILE A 109 1.82 -3.26 7.04
N MET A 110 1.35 -2.21 6.37
CA MET A 110 0.38 -2.33 5.29
C MET A 110 0.94 -3.12 4.11
N ALA A 111 2.18 -2.90 3.70
CA ALA A 111 2.82 -3.63 2.61
C ALA A 111 2.99 -5.12 2.95
N PHE A 112 3.35 -5.42 4.21
CA PHE A 112 3.35 -6.80 4.72
C PHE A 112 1.97 -7.43 4.60
N ASN A 113 0.92 -6.74 5.08
CA ASN A 113 -0.46 -7.20 4.94
C ASN A 113 -0.85 -7.47 3.48
N VAL A 114 -0.41 -6.64 2.53
CA VAL A 114 -0.68 -6.84 1.10
C VAL A 114 -0.08 -8.16 0.59
N TRP A 115 1.21 -8.39 0.83
CA TRP A 115 1.93 -9.52 0.24
C TRP A 115 1.71 -10.84 0.96
N PHE A 116 1.57 -10.81 2.29
CA PHE A 116 1.56 -12.01 3.11
C PHE A 116 0.17 -12.41 3.61
N ILE A 117 -0.81 -11.50 3.57
CA ILE A 117 -2.18 -11.79 4.03
C ILE A 117 -3.18 -11.61 2.90
N ILE A 118 -3.28 -10.42 2.31
CA ILE A 118 -4.30 -10.10 1.29
C ILE A 118 -4.06 -10.95 0.04
N TRP A 119 -2.86 -10.92 -0.55
CA TRP A 119 -2.60 -11.61 -1.80
C TRP A 119 -2.78 -13.13 -1.74
N PRO A 120 -2.24 -13.86 -0.75
CA PRO A 120 -2.45 -15.31 -0.64
C PRO A 120 -3.93 -15.67 -0.50
N ASN A 121 -4.69 -14.90 0.27
CA ASN A 121 -6.12 -15.14 0.46
C ASN A 121 -6.95 -14.72 -0.77
N GLN A 122 -6.57 -13.68 -1.49
CA GLN A 122 -7.20 -13.29 -2.75
C GLN A 122 -7.02 -14.35 -3.84
N LYS A 123 -5.84 -15.00 -3.92
CA LYS A 123 -5.66 -16.13 -4.84
C LYS A 123 -6.67 -17.25 -4.61
N LYS A 124 -6.94 -17.58 -3.34
CA LYS A 124 -7.95 -18.58 -2.96
C LYS A 124 -9.37 -18.10 -3.26
N ALA A 125 -9.68 -16.85 -2.89
CA ALA A 125 -11.00 -16.26 -3.09
C ALA A 125 -11.40 -16.13 -4.57
N LEU A 126 -10.43 -15.83 -5.44
CA LEU A 126 -10.62 -15.69 -6.88
C LEU A 126 -10.54 -17.01 -7.65
N GLY A 127 -10.27 -18.14 -6.97
CA GLY A 127 -10.12 -19.45 -7.61
C GLY A 127 -8.84 -19.60 -8.45
N ILE A 128 -7.82 -18.76 -8.22
CA ILE A 128 -6.49 -18.92 -8.82
C ILE A 128 -5.78 -20.14 -8.21
N VAL A 129 -6.04 -20.40 -6.93
CA VAL A 129 -5.62 -21.60 -6.22
C VAL A 129 -6.87 -22.36 -5.80
N GLU A 130 -6.94 -23.64 -6.17
CA GLU A 130 -8.02 -24.51 -5.74
C GLU A 130 -7.94 -24.75 -4.24
N VAL A 131 -9.07 -24.55 -3.57
CA VAL A 131 -9.29 -24.77 -2.14
C VAL A 131 -10.71 -25.30 -1.97
N SER A 132 -11.00 -25.91 -0.81
CA SER A 132 -12.34 -26.40 -0.51
C SER A 132 -13.37 -25.27 -0.49
N ASP A 133 -14.65 -25.63 -0.71
CA ASP A 133 -15.75 -24.68 -0.73
C ASP A 133 -15.96 -23.98 0.63
N GLU A 134 -15.52 -24.58 1.74
CA GLU A 134 -15.52 -23.95 3.06
C GLU A 134 -14.38 -22.94 3.28
N GLU A 135 -13.23 -23.14 2.63
CA GLU A 135 -12.06 -22.28 2.82
C GLU A 135 -12.17 -20.99 2.01
N ARG A 136 -12.79 -21.05 0.83
CA ARG A 136 -12.91 -19.90 -0.08
C ARG A 136 -13.58 -18.67 0.57
N PRO A 137 -14.73 -18.78 1.27
CA PRO A 137 -15.36 -17.65 1.95
C PRO A 137 -14.52 -17.10 3.12
N LYS A 138 -13.83 -17.99 3.86
CA LYS A 138 -12.95 -17.60 4.97
C LYS A 138 -11.77 -16.77 4.47
N ALA A 139 -11.15 -17.21 3.37
CA ALA A 139 -10.07 -16.47 2.70
C ALA A 139 -10.55 -15.10 2.20
N ALA A 140 -11.70 -15.05 1.53
CA ALA A 140 -12.30 -13.79 1.06
C ALA A 140 -12.56 -12.81 2.21
N ARG A 141 -13.11 -13.30 3.33
CA ARG A 141 -13.35 -12.49 4.54
C ARG A 141 -12.05 -11.95 5.13
N LEU A 142 -11.03 -12.80 5.30
CA LEU A 142 -9.74 -12.39 5.85
C LEU A 142 -9.08 -11.31 4.98
N ALA A 143 -9.01 -11.53 3.66
CA ALA A 143 -8.50 -10.54 2.73
C ALA A 143 -9.26 -9.21 2.81
N GLY A 144 -10.60 -9.27 2.91
CA GLY A 144 -11.45 -8.09 3.03
C GLY A 144 -11.26 -7.32 4.34
N VAL A 145 -11.18 -8.01 5.48
CA VAL A 145 -10.94 -7.35 6.79
C VAL A 145 -9.57 -6.71 6.82
N THR A 146 -8.52 -7.43 6.39
CA THR A 146 -7.16 -6.88 6.34
C THR A 146 -7.07 -5.69 5.38
N SER A 147 -7.77 -5.71 4.25
CA SER A 147 -7.84 -4.56 3.33
C SER A 147 -8.46 -3.32 3.98
N ARG A 148 -9.50 -3.49 4.81
CA ARG A 148 -10.11 -2.40 5.58
C ARG A 148 -9.18 -1.87 6.67
N VAL A 149 -8.46 -2.76 7.37
CA VAL A 149 -7.41 -2.34 8.32
C VAL A 149 -6.35 -1.50 7.61
N ASN A 150 -5.85 -1.96 6.45
CA ASN A 150 -4.92 -1.17 5.64
C ASN A 150 -5.52 0.20 5.25
N THR A 151 -6.80 0.26 4.90
CA THR A 151 -7.47 1.54 4.59
C THR A 151 -7.48 2.46 5.81
N MET A 152 -7.80 1.95 6.99
CA MET A 152 -7.79 2.74 8.22
C MET A 152 -6.39 3.22 8.60
N LEU A 153 -5.35 2.39 8.40
CA LEU A 153 -3.95 2.76 8.62
C LEU A 153 -3.45 3.78 7.59
N SER A 154 -3.96 3.73 6.35
CA SER A 154 -3.51 4.63 5.28
C SER A 154 -3.78 6.11 5.57
N ILE A 155 -4.83 6.42 6.34
CA ILE A 155 -5.22 7.78 6.68
C ILE A 155 -4.19 8.46 7.61
N PRO A 156 -3.91 7.95 8.84
CA PRO A 156 -2.88 8.52 9.70
C PRO A 156 -1.48 8.38 9.10
N MET A 157 -1.22 7.34 8.29
CA MET A 157 0.03 7.22 7.55
C MET A 157 0.25 8.41 6.61
N LEU A 158 -0.72 8.71 5.74
CA LEU A 158 -0.64 9.84 4.81
C LEU A 158 -0.53 11.16 5.57
N TYR A 159 -1.33 11.34 6.63
CA TYR A 159 -1.27 12.53 7.47
C TYR A 159 0.15 12.75 8.03
N ALA A 160 0.77 11.70 8.58
CA ALA A 160 2.10 11.79 9.16
C ALA A 160 3.19 12.11 8.11
N MET A 161 3.09 11.53 6.92
CA MET A 161 4.02 11.83 5.81
C MET A 161 3.86 13.25 5.27
N VAL A 162 2.62 13.76 5.16
CA VAL A 162 2.35 15.15 4.78
C VAL A 162 2.84 16.10 5.87
N SER A 163 2.57 15.80 7.14
CA SER A 163 3.06 16.58 8.28
C SER A 163 4.58 16.73 8.24
N ALA A 164 5.34 15.66 8.04
CA ALA A 164 6.79 15.71 7.97
C ALA A 164 7.35 16.58 6.82
N GLN A 165 6.61 16.80 5.74
CA GLN A 165 6.99 17.73 4.68
C GLN A 165 6.67 19.19 5.00
N ASN A 166 5.74 19.46 5.93
CA ASN A 166 5.26 20.80 6.26
C ASN A 166 5.67 21.26 7.67
N LEU A 167 6.25 20.38 8.48
CA LEU A 167 7.00 20.75 9.66
C LEU A 167 8.30 21.41 9.14
N TYR A 168 8.22 22.75 9.03
CA TYR A 168 9.20 23.71 8.52
C TYR A 168 9.29 23.81 6.99
#